data_AF-A0A939HD60-F1
#
_entry.id   AF-A0A939HD60-F1
#
_cell.length_a   1.000
_cell.length_b   1.000
_cell.length_c   1.000
_cell.angle_alpha   90.00
_cell.angle_beta   90.00
_cell.angle_gamma   90.00
#
_symmetry.space_group_name_H-M   'P 1'
#
loop_
_entity.id
_entity.type
_entity.pdbx_description
1 polymer ?
#
loop_
_entity_poly.entity_id
_entity_poly.type
_entity_poly.pdbx_seq_one_letter_code
_entity_poly.pdbx_strand_id
1 'polypeptide(L)'
;MPLLSIFVSMAFYMLFLFLFLEYSREKQQFYKWFSIVAICSFPLWFLNIDSWFRWAKTISILIPLLFFNYIRISNDGHHKDRLMALKKKWPMWILYAILMLNIIEAMLQDMSGGYYYNALCGLILCITIPLPVKHWRVGGNDGKNTFSEILADLPLAWCLLYVTWNAAFVYGENIAYFASSLCILLVPQIWMLVTKRVDLWLMARVYTLAVHLLIRASYDIFTPVMDSTAWFSASFLNLWGMVNLALHAGYLFYWFKTYRNKDHVLKYSEKYYGFHEATRGTINDGSDQTA
;
A
#
# COMPACT_ATOMS: atom_id res chain seq x y z
N MET A 1 13.41 10.48 -25.80
CA MET A 1 13.92 9.10 -25.67
C MET A 1 13.06 8.15 -26.49
N PRO A 2 13.59 7.01 -26.98
CA PRO A 2 12.77 6.02 -27.68
C PRO A 2 11.71 5.45 -26.73
N LEU A 3 10.45 5.39 -27.14
CA LEU A 3 9.34 4.79 -26.37
C LEU A 3 9.68 3.40 -25.80
N LEU A 4 10.43 2.61 -26.57
CA LEU A 4 10.92 1.28 -26.16
C LEU A 4 11.76 1.34 -24.88
N SER A 5 12.61 2.36 -24.72
CA SER A 5 13.46 2.51 -23.54
C SER A 5 12.61 2.68 -22.28
N ILE A 6 11.53 3.47 -22.34
CA ILE A 6 10.64 3.70 -21.20
C ILE A 6 10.00 2.37 -20.78
N PHE A 7 9.44 1.60 -21.71
CA PHE A 7 8.81 0.32 -21.41
C PHE A 7 9.79 -0.72 -20.87
N VAL A 8 11.01 -0.80 -21.43
CA VAL A 8 12.06 -1.69 -20.93
C VAL A 8 12.46 -1.31 -19.52
N SER A 9 12.71 -0.02 -19.26
CA SER A 9 13.03 0.48 -17.92
C SER A 9 11.90 0.18 -16.93
N MET A 10 10.64 0.41 -17.30
CA MET A 10 9.46 0.07 -16.49
C MET A 10 9.44 -1.42 -16.16
N ALA A 11 9.65 -2.31 -17.14
CA ALA A 11 9.66 -3.74 -16.92
C ALA A 11 10.76 -4.18 -15.92
N PHE A 12 11.98 -3.65 -16.07
CA PHE A 12 13.08 -3.90 -15.12
C PHE A 12 12.74 -3.38 -13.72
N TYR A 13 12.17 -2.19 -13.62
CA TYR A 13 11.82 -1.61 -12.34
C TYR A 13 10.66 -2.36 -11.65
N MET A 14 9.66 -2.79 -12.41
CA MET A 14 8.58 -3.64 -11.92
C MET A 14 9.11 -4.99 -11.43
N LEU A 15 10.03 -5.61 -12.18
CA LEU A 15 10.69 -6.85 -11.76
C LEU A 15 11.47 -6.64 -10.45
N PHE A 16 12.25 -5.56 -10.36
CA PHE A 16 12.95 -5.20 -9.13
C PHE A 16 12.00 -5.06 -7.94
N LEU A 17 10.90 -4.31 -8.10
CA LEU A 17 9.91 -4.11 -7.04
C LEU A 17 9.22 -5.42 -6.64
N PHE A 18 8.92 -6.29 -7.61
CA PHE A 18 8.31 -7.60 -7.36
C PHE A 18 9.25 -8.50 -6.56
N LEU A 19 10.51 -8.60 -6.98
CA LEU A 19 11.54 -9.39 -6.27
C LEU A 19 11.81 -8.82 -4.88
N PHE A 20 11.91 -7.50 -4.76
CA PHE A 20 12.06 -6.82 -3.48
C PHE A 20 10.90 -7.15 -2.54
N LEU A 21 9.67 -7.12 -3.04
CA LEU A 21 8.47 -7.40 -2.26
C LEU A 21 8.46 -8.86 -1.76
N GLU A 22 8.74 -9.83 -2.63
CA GLU A 22 8.76 -11.24 -2.24
C GLU A 22 9.89 -11.53 -1.23
N TYR A 23 11.09 -11.00 -1.51
CA TYR A 23 12.23 -11.14 -0.63
C TYR A 23 11.98 -10.54 0.76
N SER A 24 11.41 -9.34 0.79
CA SER A 24 11.15 -8.62 2.03
C SER A 24 9.92 -9.16 2.78
N ARG A 25 9.01 -9.84 2.08
CA ARG A 25 7.95 -10.62 2.72
C ARG A 25 8.52 -11.80 3.50
N GLU A 26 9.34 -12.61 2.86
CA GLU A 26 9.93 -13.83 3.45
C GLU A 26 10.97 -13.51 4.54
N LYS A 27 11.90 -12.59 4.25
CA LYS A 27 13.02 -12.25 5.13
C LYS A 27 12.72 -11.00 5.95
N GLN A 28 11.89 -11.12 6.99
CA GLN A 28 11.54 -9.98 7.86
C GLN A 28 12.75 -9.22 8.46
N GLN A 29 13.87 -9.92 8.70
CA GLN A 29 15.10 -9.31 9.22
C GLN A 29 15.76 -8.34 8.24
N PHE A 30 15.50 -8.47 6.93
CA PHE A 30 15.99 -7.55 5.91
C PHE A 30 15.58 -6.10 6.20
N TYR A 31 14.42 -5.89 6.84
CA TYR A 31 13.97 -4.55 7.18
C TYR A 31 14.83 -3.83 8.19
N LYS A 32 15.61 -4.53 9.02
CA LYS A 32 16.61 -3.86 9.88
C LYS A 32 17.63 -3.13 9.01
N TRP A 33 18.13 -3.80 7.98
CA TRP A 33 19.06 -3.22 7.01
C TRP A 33 18.40 -2.13 6.18
N PHE A 34 17.18 -2.35 5.71
CA PHE A 34 16.43 -1.31 5.00
C PHE A 34 16.25 -0.04 5.84
N SER A 35 15.94 -0.19 7.14
CA SER A 35 15.81 0.92 8.09
C SER A 35 17.13 1.69 8.23
N ILE A 36 18.25 0.98 8.34
CA ILE A 36 19.59 1.58 8.43
C ILE A 36 19.87 2.38 7.15
N VAL A 37 19.65 1.79 5.97
CA VAL A 37 19.83 2.48 4.69
C VAL A 37 18.95 3.72 4.59
N ALA A 38 17.67 3.64 4.99
CA ALA A 38 16.76 4.77 4.98
C ALA A 38 17.27 5.92 5.86
N ILE A 39 17.74 5.63 7.08
CA ILE A 39 18.30 6.63 7.98
C ILE A 39 19.62 7.20 7.43
N CYS A 40 20.52 6.34 6.93
CA CYS A 40 21.80 6.77 6.35
C CYS A 40 21.63 7.59 5.06
N SER A 41 20.51 7.44 4.35
CA SER A 41 20.21 8.25 3.17
C SER A 41 19.72 9.67 3.49
N PHE A 42 19.38 9.95 4.76
CA PHE A 42 18.84 11.24 5.20
C PHE A 42 19.67 12.47 4.74
N PRO A 43 21.02 12.46 4.78
CA PRO A 43 21.82 13.58 4.27
C PRO A 43 21.61 13.86 2.77
N LEU A 44 21.33 12.83 1.96
CA LEU A 44 21.09 12.97 0.53
C LEU A 44 19.75 13.64 0.23
N TRP A 45 18.79 13.60 1.17
CA TRP A 45 17.46 14.14 0.95
C TRP A 45 17.48 15.67 0.85
N PHE A 46 18.39 16.34 1.56
CA PHE A 46 18.57 17.79 1.46
C PHE A 46 19.05 18.24 0.08
N LEU A 47 19.63 17.34 -0.71
CA LEU A 47 20.12 17.63 -2.06
C LEU A 47 19.08 17.36 -3.15
N ASN A 48 18.07 16.54 -2.87
CA ASN A 48 17.12 16.04 -3.87
C ASN A 48 15.65 16.40 -3.57
N ILE A 49 15.33 16.88 -2.37
CA ILE A 49 13.97 17.23 -1.95
C ILE A 49 13.84 18.74 -1.71
N ASP A 50 13.39 19.46 -2.73
CA ASP A 50 13.26 20.93 -2.67
C ASP A 50 11.92 21.41 -2.09
N SER A 51 10.90 20.54 -2.02
CA SER A 51 9.54 20.91 -1.61
C SER A 51 9.16 20.33 -0.25
N TRP A 52 8.60 21.18 0.62
CA TRP A 52 8.03 20.77 1.92
C TRP A 52 7.03 19.61 1.78
N PHE A 53 6.20 19.63 0.72
CA PHE A 53 5.25 18.57 0.45
C PHE A 53 5.92 17.21 0.27
N ARG A 54 7.01 17.17 -0.49
CA ARG A 54 7.78 15.94 -0.72
C ARG A 54 8.47 15.47 0.55
N TRP A 55 8.98 16.39 1.37
CA TRP A 55 9.52 16.08 2.69
C TRP A 55 8.47 15.41 3.59
N ALA A 56 7.31 16.04 3.73
CA ALA A 56 6.21 15.52 4.52
C ALA A 56 5.77 14.14 4.03
N LYS A 57 5.62 13.97 2.70
CA LYS A 57 5.23 12.69 2.10
C LYS A 57 6.27 11.59 2.35
N THR A 58 7.56 11.86 2.14
CA THR A 58 8.64 10.88 2.38
C THR A 58 8.67 10.44 3.85
N ILE A 59 8.61 11.38 4.79
CA ILE A 59 8.60 11.07 6.22
C ILE A 59 7.32 10.31 6.62
N SER A 60 6.17 10.77 6.13
CA SER A 60 4.85 10.19 6.45
C SER A 60 4.67 8.77 5.94
N ILE A 61 5.53 8.27 5.06
CA ILE A 61 5.49 6.90 4.53
C ILE A 61 6.61 6.04 5.10
N LEU A 62 7.82 6.59 5.27
CA LEU A 62 8.94 5.85 5.84
C LEU A 62 8.72 5.54 7.32
N ILE A 63 8.21 6.47 8.13
CA ILE A 63 7.95 6.21 9.55
C ILE A 63 6.93 5.07 9.72
N PRO A 64 5.77 5.10 9.04
CA PRO A 64 4.85 3.97 9.03
C PRO A 64 5.45 2.66 8.57
N LEU A 65 6.33 2.68 7.56
CA LEU A 65 6.99 1.47 7.09
C LEU A 65 7.85 0.85 8.20
N LEU A 66 8.65 1.65 8.89
CA LEU A 66 9.45 1.21 10.03
C LEU A 66 8.55 0.60 11.10
N PHE A 67 7.49 1.32 11.48
CA PHE A 67 6.50 0.87 12.45
C PHE A 67 5.84 -0.46 12.03
N PHE A 68 5.45 -0.57 10.76
CA PHE A 68 4.85 -1.75 10.14
C PHE A 68 5.74 -2.98 10.29
N ASN A 69 7.05 -2.84 10.06
CA ASN A 69 8.00 -3.94 10.19
C ASN A 69 8.18 -4.39 11.64
N TYR A 70 8.18 -3.45 12.60
CA TYR A 70 8.24 -3.80 14.02
C TYR A 70 6.99 -4.56 14.49
N ILE A 71 5.80 -4.23 13.96
CA ILE A 71 4.56 -5.00 14.23
C ILE A 71 4.73 -6.44 13.73
N ARG A 72 5.24 -6.64 12.51
CA ARG A 72 5.44 -7.98 11.94
C ARG A 72 6.41 -8.81 12.77
N ILE A 73 7.58 -8.25 13.09
CA ILE A 73 8.62 -8.93 13.90
C ILE A 73 8.09 -9.30 15.30
N SER A 74 7.30 -8.44 15.94
CA SER A 74 6.72 -8.72 17.25
C SER A 74 5.73 -9.89 17.19
N ASN A 75 4.96 -9.99 16.11
CA ASN A 75 3.94 -11.04 15.92
C ASN A 75 4.49 -12.33 15.29
N ASP A 76 5.79 -12.41 15.04
CA ASP A 76 6.43 -13.51 14.31
C ASP A 76 6.52 -14.87 15.01
N GLY A 77 5.91 -15.01 16.19
CA GLY A 77 5.95 -16.24 17.00
C GLY A 77 7.31 -16.48 17.68
N HIS A 78 8.43 -16.09 17.07
CA HIS A 78 9.79 -16.24 17.61
C HIS A 78 10.14 -15.28 18.76
N HIS A 79 9.43 -14.15 18.87
CA HIS A 79 9.68 -13.12 19.89
C HIS A 79 8.45 -12.95 20.79
N LYS A 80 8.09 -14.01 21.54
CA LYS A 80 6.86 -14.05 22.36
C LYS A 80 6.72 -12.88 23.33
N ASP A 81 7.81 -12.42 23.94
CA ASP A 81 7.75 -11.41 25.02
C ASP A 81 8.18 -9.98 24.62
N ARG A 82 8.63 -9.75 23.38
CA ARG A 82 9.08 -8.43 22.94
C ARG A 82 7.94 -7.62 22.32
N LEU A 83 7.82 -6.36 22.75
CA LEU A 83 6.90 -5.35 22.21
C LEU A 83 5.41 -5.77 22.24
N MET A 84 4.96 -6.36 23.36
CA MET A 84 3.57 -6.82 23.55
C MET A 84 2.50 -5.76 23.23
N ALA A 85 2.82 -4.46 23.38
CA ALA A 85 1.93 -3.37 22.98
C ALA A 85 1.59 -3.40 21.49
N LEU A 86 2.50 -3.82 20.61
CA LEU A 86 2.30 -3.90 19.15
C LEU A 86 1.45 -5.11 18.71
N LYS A 87 1.16 -6.04 19.63
CA LYS A 87 0.26 -7.18 19.39
C LYS A 87 -1.22 -6.81 19.60
N LYS A 88 -1.49 -5.65 20.19
CA LYS A 88 -2.85 -5.14 20.44
C LYS A 88 -3.48 -4.60 19.13
N LYS A 89 -4.76 -4.22 19.18
CA LYS A 89 -5.50 -3.73 17.98
C LYS A 89 -5.20 -2.27 17.58
N TRP A 90 -4.63 -1.45 18.46
CA TRP A 90 -4.37 -0.03 18.17
C TRP A 90 -3.41 0.25 17.00
N PRO A 91 -2.37 -0.57 16.69
CA PRO A 91 -1.50 -0.30 15.54
C PRO A 91 -2.27 -0.35 14.22
N MET A 92 -3.33 -1.15 14.12
CA MET A 92 -4.19 -1.20 12.92
C MET A 92 -4.94 0.12 12.69
N TRP A 93 -5.33 0.82 13.77
CA TRP A 93 -5.91 2.16 13.67
C TRP A 93 -4.91 3.20 13.14
N ILE A 94 -3.64 3.06 13.50
CA ILE A 94 -2.59 3.93 12.96
C ILE A 94 -2.41 3.69 11.47
N LEU A 95 -2.29 2.43 11.04
CA LEU A 95 -2.17 2.10 9.62
C LEU A 95 -3.37 2.59 8.81
N TYR A 96 -4.57 2.47 9.38
CA TYR A 96 -5.79 3.04 8.81
C TYR A 96 -5.71 4.56 8.67
N ALA A 97 -5.27 5.27 9.71
CA ALA A 97 -5.12 6.72 9.69
C ALA A 97 -4.08 7.18 8.66
N ILE A 98 -2.98 6.46 8.50
CA ILE A 98 -1.94 6.76 7.50
C ILE A 98 -2.46 6.56 6.08
N LEU A 99 -3.18 5.47 5.82
CA LEU A 99 -3.82 5.25 4.51
C LEU A 99 -4.82 6.37 4.20
N MET A 100 -5.66 6.72 5.17
CA MET A 100 -6.62 7.84 5.06
C MET A 100 -5.91 9.16 4.78
N LEU A 101 -4.84 9.48 5.51
CA LEU A 101 -4.05 10.69 5.31
C LEU A 101 -3.46 10.72 3.90
N ASN A 102 -2.89 9.61 3.43
CA ASN A 102 -2.32 9.52 2.08
C ASN A 102 -3.35 9.79 1.00
N ILE A 103 -4.59 9.31 1.17
CA ILE A 103 -5.69 9.57 0.24
C ILE A 103 -6.15 11.03 0.31
N ILE A 104 -6.36 11.54 1.53
CA ILE A 104 -6.82 12.93 1.76
C ILE A 104 -5.81 13.94 1.22
N GLU A 105 -4.52 13.72 1.43
CA GLU A 105 -3.46 14.59 0.93
C GLU A 105 -3.51 14.72 -0.60
N ALA A 106 -3.59 13.59 -1.32
CA ALA A 106 -3.70 13.59 -2.77
C ALA A 106 -5.05 14.18 -3.25
N MET A 107 -6.14 13.92 -2.54
CA MET A 107 -7.45 14.53 -2.80
C MET A 107 -7.41 16.06 -2.69
N LEU A 108 -6.82 16.61 -1.64
CA LEU A 108 -6.70 18.08 -1.46
C LEU A 108 -5.81 18.71 -2.53
N GLN A 109 -4.77 17.99 -2.95
CA GLN A 109 -3.91 18.42 -4.06
C GLN A 109 -4.66 18.42 -5.40
N ASP A 110 -5.48 17.39 -5.69
CA ASP A 110 -6.37 17.36 -6.86
C ASP A 110 -7.39 18.51 -6.85
N MET A 111 -7.98 18.81 -5.68
CA MET A 111 -8.90 19.95 -5.54
C MET A 111 -8.20 21.28 -5.82
N SER A 112 -6.97 21.44 -5.32
CA SER A 112 -6.16 22.65 -5.54
C SER A 112 -5.74 22.79 -7.01
N GLY A 113 -5.56 21.67 -7.71
CA GLY A 113 -5.28 21.61 -9.15
C GLY A 113 -6.50 21.75 -10.06
N GLY A 114 -7.72 21.85 -9.52
CA GLY A 114 -8.97 21.94 -10.28
C GLY A 114 -9.50 20.60 -10.81
N TYR A 115 -8.93 19.47 -10.40
CA TYR A 115 -9.33 18.12 -10.82
C TYR A 115 -10.44 17.54 -9.92
N TYR A 116 -11.57 18.23 -9.84
CA TYR A 116 -12.64 17.93 -8.87
C TYR A 116 -13.22 16.51 -8.99
N TYR A 117 -13.34 15.98 -10.22
CA TYR A 117 -13.86 14.62 -10.41
C TYR A 117 -12.95 13.56 -9.75
N ASN A 118 -11.62 13.71 -9.87
CA ASN A 118 -10.68 12.79 -9.25
C ASN A 118 -10.62 12.98 -7.72
N ALA A 119 -10.73 14.22 -7.24
CA ALA A 119 -10.84 14.49 -5.81
C ALA A 119 -12.06 13.79 -5.18
N LEU A 120 -13.23 13.85 -5.82
CA LEU A 120 -14.43 13.15 -5.33
C LEU A 120 -14.25 11.63 -5.26
N CYS A 121 -13.48 11.04 -6.18
CA CYS A 121 -13.12 9.63 -6.11
C CYS A 121 -12.32 9.31 -4.83
N GLY A 122 -11.36 10.17 -4.48
CA GLY A 122 -10.59 10.07 -3.23
C GLY A 122 -11.49 10.10 -1.99
N LEU A 123 -12.49 11.00 -1.97
CA LEU A 123 -13.48 11.04 -0.89
C LEU A 123 -14.27 9.73 -0.79
N ILE A 124 -14.71 9.18 -1.92
CA ILE A 124 -15.44 7.90 -1.96
C ILE A 124 -14.55 6.75 -1.44
N LEU A 125 -13.27 6.73 -1.82
CA LEU A 125 -12.32 5.73 -1.32
C LEU A 125 -12.21 5.80 0.20
N CYS A 126 -12.06 7.00 0.77
CA CYS A 126 -12.05 7.24 2.22
C CYS A 126 -13.31 6.73 2.93
N ILE A 127 -14.49 6.96 2.37
CA ILE A 127 -15.77 6.50 2.94
C ILE A 127 -15.88 4.97 2.92
N THR A 128 -15.32 4.34 1.90
CA THR A 128 -15.49 2.90 1.65
C THR A 128 -14.39 2.02 2.25
N ILE A 129 -13.39 2.60 2.94
CA ILE A 129 -12.35 1.83 3.63
C ILE A 129 -12.99 1.01 4.77
N PRO A 130 -12.79 -0.32 4.81
CA PRO A 130 -13.28 -1.15 5.90
C PRO A 130 -12.54 -0.83 7.20
N LEU A 131 -13.29 -0.75 8.30
CA LEU A 131 -12.76 -0.38 9.61
C LEU A 131 -11.75 -1.42 10.15
N PRO A 132 -10.69 -0.96 10.83
CA PRO A 132 -9.58 -1.83 11.25
C PRO A 132 -9.97 -2.85 12.33
N VAL A 133 -11.02 -2.58 13.13
CA VAL A 133 -11.42 -3.44 14.26
C VAL A 133 -11.82 -4.88 13.89
N LYS A 134 -12.27 -5.09 12.64
CA LYS A 134 -12.79 -6.38 12.14
C LYS A 134 -12.03 -6.91 10.91
N HIS A 135 -11.58 -6.00 10.06
CA HIS A 135 -11.08 -6.34 8.71
C HIS A 135 -9.56 -6.29 8.61
N TRP A 136 -8.85 -5.80 9.63
CA TRP A 136 -7.41 -5.63 9.61
C TRP A 136 -6.79 -6.47 10.72
N ARG A 137 -5.73 -7.22 10.38
CA ARG A 137 -5.06 -8.12 11.31
C ARG A 137 -3.62 -8.38 10.88
N VAL A 138 -2.85 -8.98 11.78
CA VAL A 138 -1.59 -9.62 11.41
C VAL A 138 -1.90 -11.11 11.19
N GLY A 139 -1.52 -11.64 10.03
CA GLY A 139 -1.63 -13.06 9.72
C GLY A 139 -0.65 -13.90 10.54
N GLY A 140 -0.81 -15.22 10.49
CA GLY A 140 0.12 -16.14 11.15
C GLY A 140 1.53 -16.12 10.53
N ASN A 141 2.50 -16.75 11.21
CA ASN A 141 3.74 -17.18 10.59
C ASN A 141 3.80 -18.72 10.57
N ASP A 142 3.72 -19.31 9.37
CA ASP A 142 3.88 -20.75 9.13
C ASP A 142 5.21 -21.07 8.42
N GLY A 143 6.01 -20.04 8.09
CA GLY A 143 7.28 -20.13 7.37
C GLY A 143 7.18 -20.63 5.93
N LYS A 144 5.96 -20.80 5.39
CA LYS A 144 5.72 -21.37 4.05
C LYS A 144 4.73 -20.54 3.22
N ASN A 145 3.55 -20.24 3.76
CA ASN A 145 2.48 -19.51 3.06
C ASN A 145 2.16 -18.16 3.68
N THR A 146 2.44 -17.97 4.96
CA THR A 146 2.18 -16.77 5.75
C THR A 146 3.41 -16.41 6.58
N PHE A 147 3.84 -15.15 6.51
CA PHE A 147 5.06 -14.65 7.16
C PHE A 147 4.76 -13.45 8.08
N SER A 148 3.80 -13.59 8.99
CA SER A 148 3.30 -12.49 9.84
C SER A 148 2.99 -11.24 9.03
N GLU A 149 2.25 -11.41 7.95
CA GLU A 149 1.91 -10.30 7.05
C GLU A 149 0.81 -9.45 7.68
N ILE A 150 0.78 -8.17 7.37
CA ILE A 150 -0.38 -7.34 7.77
C ILE A 150 -1.41 -7.44 6.66
N LEU A 151 -2.58 -7.92 7.06
CA LEU A 151 -3.68 -8.26 6.19
C LEU A 151 -4.78 -7.24 6.38
N ALA A 152 -5.17 -6.61 5.29
CA ALA A 152 -6.33 -5.72 5.25
C ALA A 152 -7.34 -6.34 4.29
N ASP A 153 -8.54 -6.65 4.79
CA ASP A 153 -9.61 -7.23 3.99
C ASP A 153 -10.23 -6.14 3.08
N LEU A 154 -9.46 -5.65 2.10
CA LEU A 154 -9.86 -4.69 1.08
C LEU A 154 -10.44 -5.43 -0.14
N PRO A 155 -11.69 -5.16 -0.57
CA PRO A 155 -12.25 -5.80 -1.75
C PRO A 155 -11.42 -5.50 -3.01
N LEU A 156 -11.30 -6.47 -3.92
CA LEU A 156 -10.57 -6.29 -5.20
C LEU A 156 -11.03 -5.05 -5.96
N ALA A 157 -12.34 -4.80 -6.00
CA ALA A 157 -12.89 -3.61 -6.65
C ALA A 157 -12.35 -2.31 -6.03
N TRP A 158 -12.22 -2.24 -4.70
CA TRP A 158 -11.63 -1.09 -4.02
C TRP A 158 -10.17 -0.91 -4.40
N CYS A 159 -9.38 -1.99 -4.45
CA CYS A 159 -7.97 -1.93 -4.85
C CYS A 159 -7.80 -1.43 -6.30
N LEU A 160 -8.64 -1.90 -7.23
CA LEU A 160 -8.61 -1.46 -8.62
C LEU A 160 -9.00 0.01 -8.76
N LEU A 161 -10.04 0.44 -8.06
CA LEU A 161 -10.50 1.83 -8.02
C LEU A 161 -9.42 2.76 -7.43
N TYR A 162 -8.76 2.32 -6.36
CA TYR A 162 -7.61 3.02 -5.79
C TYR A 162 -6.49 3.18 -6.82
N VAL A 163 -6.12 2.11 -7.53
CA VAL A 163 -5.02 2.15 -8.51
C VAL A 163 -5.32 3.14 -9.63
N THR A 164 -6.52 3.10 -10.22
CA THR A 164 -6.90 4.04 -11.30
C THR A 164 -7.00 5.47 -10.80
N TRP A 165 -7.53 5.69 -9.59
CA TRP A 165 -7.61 7.02 -8.97
C TRP A 165 -6.22 7.61 -8.70
N ASN A 166 -5.32 6.81 -8.12
CA ASN A 166 -3.97 7.26 -7.78
C ASN A 166 -3.12 7.48 -9.04
N ALA A 167 -3.34 6.68 -10.09
CA ALA A 167 -2.72 6.90 -11.39
C ALA A 167 -3.16 8.24 -12.00
N ALA A 168 -4.47 8.53 -12.00
CA ALA A 168 -5.00 9.81 -12.49
C ALA A 168 -4.45 11.00 -11.69
N PHE A 169 -4.32 10.87 -10.36
CA PHE A 169 -3.69 11.88 -9.50
C PHE A 169 -2.25 12.18 -9.95
N VAL A 170 -1.40 11.16 -10.06
CA VAL A 170 0.01 11.38 -10.44
C VAL A 170 0.14 11.91 -11.88
N TYR A 171 -0.74 11.48 -12.79
CA TYR A 171 -0.78 11.98 -14.16
C TYR A 171 -1.09 13.49 -14.21
N GLY A 172 -1.87 14.01 -13.25
CA GLY A 172 -2.16 15.45 -13.13
C GLY A 172 -1.13 16.24 -12.32
N GLU A 173 -0.52 15.63 -11.29
CA GLU A 173 0.41 16.30 -10.37
C GLU A 173 1.83 16.39 -10.93
N ASN A 174 2.38 15.27 -11.42
CA ASN A 174 3.77 15.21 -11.86
C ASN A 174 3.99 14.16 -12.95
N ILE A 175 3.73 14.58 -14.18
CA ILE A 175 3.74 13.74 -15.38
C ILE A 175 5.11 13.12 -15.63
N ALA A 176 6.21 13.81 -15.32
CA ALA A 176 7.56 13.30 -15.55
C ALA A 176 7.82 11.98 -14.80
N TYR A 177 7.15 11.77 -13.66
CA TYR A 177 7.24 10.53 -12.86
C TYR A 177 6.06 9.58 -13.06
N PHE A 178 5.14 9.86 -13.99
CA PHE A 178 3.94 9.05 -14.15
C PHE A 178 4.27 7.59 -14.52
N ALA A 179 5.21 7.34 -15.44
CA ALA A 179 5.61 5.98 -15.81
C ALA A 179 6.19 5.18 -14.63
N SER A 180 7.09 5.77 -13.84
CA SER A 180 7.65 5.11 -12.65
C SER A 180 6.60 4.93 -11.54
N SER A 181 5.66 5.88 -11.41
CA SER A 181 4.55 5.79 -10.47
C SER A 181 3.53 4.71 -10.86
N LEU A 182 3.32 4.50 -12.17
CA LEU A 182 2.49 3.41 -12.68
C LEU A 182 3.10 2.06 -12.29
N CYS A 183 4.44 1.92 -12.30
CA CYS A 183 5.10 0.69 -11.86
C CYS A 183 4.78 0.33 -10.40
N ILE A 184 4.86 1.30 -9.48
CA ILE A 184 4.59 1.06 -8.05
C ILE A 184 3.10 0.84 -7.75
N LEU A 185 2.21 1.20 -8.68
CA LEU A 185 0.78 0.95 -8.60
C LEU A 185 0.42 -0.43 -9.16
N LEU A 186 1.04 -0.81 -10.29
CA LEU A 186 0.79 -2.08 -10.95
C LEU A 186 1.42 -3.27 -10.22
N VAL A 187 2.62 -3.12 -9.64
CA VAL A 187 3.30 -4.24 -8.97
C VAL A 187 2.47 -4.83 -7.81
N PRO A 188 1.93 -4.03 -6.86
CA PRO A 188 1.03 -4.55 -5.84
C PRO A 188 -0.18 -5.28 -6.41
N GLN A 189 -0.74 -4.76 -7.51
CA GLN A 189 -1.91 -5.31 -8.17
C GLN A 189 -1.62 -6.65 -8.86
N ILE A 190 -0.50 -6.75 -9.57
CA ILE A 190 -0.06 -7.99 -10.22
C ILE A 190 0.28 -9.02 -9.14
N TRP A 191 1.00 -8.60 -8.12
CA TRP A 191 1.46 -9.49 -7.05
C TRP A 191 0.30 -10.13 -6.29
N MET A 192 -0.74 -9.37 -5.91
CA MET A 192 -1.92 -9.94 -5.25
C MET A 192 -2.70 -10.92 -6.16
N LEU A 193 -2.68 -10.71 -7.48
CA LEU A 193 -3.35 -11.59 -8.45
C LEU A 193 -2.56 -12.89 -8.67
N VAL A 194 -1.23 -12.80 -8.78
CA VAL A 194 -0.34 -13.95 -8.92
C VAL A 194 -0.38 -14.83 -7.67
N THR A 195 -0.28 -14.20 -6.49
CA THR A 195 -0.33 -14.91 -5.20
C THR A 195 -1.74 -15.35 -4.81
N LYS A 196 -2.78 -14.90 -5.54
CA LYS A 196 -4.20 -15.11 -5.22
C LYS A 196 -4.48 -14.78 -3.76
N ARG A 197 -4.01 -13.62 -3.31
CA ARG A 197 -4.06 -13.12 -1.92
C ARG A 197 -4.42 -11.64 -1.97
N VAL A 198 -5.72 -11.34 -1.95
CA VAL A 198 -6.21 -9.95 -2.07
C VAL A 198 -5.90 -9.12 -0.83
N ASP A 199 -5.88 -9.78 0.31
CA ASP A 199 -5.60 -9.21 1.62
C ASP A 199 -4.17 -8.66 1.79
N LEU A 200 -3.27 -9.06 0.90
CA LEU A 200 -1.87 -8.62 0.86
C LEU A 200 -1.64 -7.30 0.13
N TRP A 201 -2.65 -6.78 -0.59
CA TRP A 201 -2.47 -5.62 -1.45
C TRP A 201 -1.96 -4.38 -0.69
N LEU A 202 -2.49 -4.10 0.50
CA LEU A 202 -2.08 -2.92 1.28
C LEU A 202 -0.60 -3.00 1.69
N MET A 203 -0.18 -4.19 2.14
CA MET A 203 1.22 -4.45 2.49
C MET A 203 2.14 -4.21 1.29
N ALA A 204 1.81 -4.78 0.13
CA ALA A 204 2.55 -4.57 -1.10
C ALA A 204 2.63 -3.10 -1.50
N ARG A 205 1.52 -2.37 -1.35
CA ARG A 205 1.46 -0.95 -1.69
C ARG A 205 2.36 -0.11 -0.79
N VAL A 206 2.34 -0.36 0.52
CA VAL A 206 3.21 0.32 1.49
C VAL A 206 4.69 0.09 1.16
N TYR A 207 5.09 -1.15 0.86
CA TYR A 207 6.48 -1.46 0.51
C TYR A 207 6.94 -0.82 -0.79
N THR A 208 6.18 -1.01 -1.87
CA THR A 208 6.54 -0.45 -3.19
C THR A 208 6.60 1.07 -3.17
N LEU A 209 5.67 1.73 -2.47
CA LEU A 209 5.67 3.18 -2.30
C LEU A 209 6.87 3.66 -1.48
N ALA A 210 7.19 3.01 -0.37
CA ALA A 210 8.30 3.40 0.49
C ALA A 210 9.66 3.25 -0.20
N VAL A 211 9.89 2.14 -0.91
CA VAL A 211 11.13 1.94 -1.69
C VAL A 211 11.25 3.00 -2.78
N HIS A 212 10.17 3.27 -3.50
CA HIS A 212 10.16 4.26 -4.56
C HIS A 212 10.49 5.67 -4.06
N LEU A 213 9.86 6.08 -2.96
CA LEU A 213 10.15 7.37 -2.35
C LEU A 213 11.57 7.44 -1.78
N LEU A 214 12.07 6.36 -1.19
CA LEU A 214 13.44 6.30 -0.71
C LEU A 214 14.46 6.47 -1.86
N ILE A 215 14.24 5.79 -2.99
CA ILE A 215 15.09 5.95 -4.17
C ILE A 215 15.03 7.40 -4.64
N ARG A 216 13.83 7.97 -4.85
CA ARG A 216 13.66 9.36 -5.29
C ARG A 216 14.29 10.39 -4.36
N ALA A 217 14.20 10.16 -3.05
CA ALA A 217 14.80 11.01 -2.03
C ALA A 217 16.33 10.93 -2.04
N SER A 218 16.90 9.81 -2.48
CA SER A 218 18.35 9.59 -2.51
C SER A 218 18.98 10.07 -3.82
N TYR A 219 18.34 9.77 -4.95
CA TYR A 219 18.79 10.17 -6.29
C TYR A 219 17.67 9.96 -7.32
N ASP A 220 17.49 10.91 -8.24
CA ASP A 220 16.50 10.77 -9.32
C ASP A 220 17.01 9.89 -10.47
N ILE A 221 16.77 8.59 -10.35
CA ILE A 221 17.01 7.64 -11.44
C ILE A 221 15.86 7.59 -12.46
N PHE A 222 14.71 8.22 -12.21
CA PHE A 222 13.50 7.95 -12.99
C PHE A 222 13.33 8.90 -14.17
N THR A 223 13.50 10.21 -13.96
CA THR A 223 13.36 11.18 -15.07
C THR A 223 14.34 10.93 -16.22
N PRO A 224 15.58 10.45 -16.02
CA PRO A 224 16.49 10.23 -17.14
C PRO A 224 16.19 9.00 -18.00
N VAL A 225 15.30 8.09 -17.57
CA VAL A 225 15.01 6.83 -18.31
C VAL A 225 13.52 6.53 -18.48
N MET A 226 12.65 7.15 -17.69
CA MET A 226 11.20 6.95 -17.67
C MET A 226 10.43 8.28 -17.71
N ASP A 227 10.99 9.33 -18.30
CA ASP A 227 10.24 10.58 -18.47
C ASP A 227 9.00 10.36 -19.35
N SER A 228 7.83 10.54 -18.74
CA SER A 228 6.52 10.41 -19.39
C SER A 228 5.86 11.76 -19.70
N THR A 229 6.60 12.88 -19.68
CA THR A 229 6.06 14.22 -19.98
C THR A 229 5.31 14.26 -21.31
N ALA A 230 5.79 13.55 -22.33
CA ALA A 230 5.16 13.45 -23.65
C ALA A 230 3.79 12.74 -23.65
N TRP A 231 3.40 12.06 -22.57
CA TRP A 231 2.14 11.34 -22.49
C TRP A 231 0.98 12.23 -22.07
N PHE A 232 1.24 13.45 -21.59
CA PHE A 232 0.20 14.29 -20.99
C PHE A 232 -0.83 14.80 -21.98
N SER A 233 -2.09 14.71 -21.57
CA SER A 233 -3.24 15.32 -22.23
C SER A 233 -4.25 15.73 -21.17
N ALA A 234 -4.52 17.04 -21.07
CA ALA A 234 -5.49 17.59 -20.12
C ALA A 234 -6.91 17.08 -20.40
N SER A 235 -7.29 16.94 -21.68
CA SER A 235 -8.59 16.37 -22.08
C SER A 235 -8.73 14.91 -21.63
N PHE A 236 -7.65 14.14 -21.76
CA PHE A 236 -7.62 12.75 -21.31
C PHE A 236 -7.73 12.66 -19.79
N LEU A 237 -7.01 13.48 -19.04
CA LEU A 237 -7.08 13.52 -17.57
C LEU A 237 -8.50 13.83 -17.07
N ASN A 238 -9.16 14.82 -17.67
CA ASN A 238 -10.54 15.17 -17.31
C ASN A 238 -11.51 14.03 -17.60
N LEU A 239 -11.42 13.42 -18.79
CA LEU A 239 -12.26 12.27 -19.15
C LEU A 239 -12.00 11.08 -18.21
N TRP A 240 -10.73 10.80 -17.89
CA TRP A 240 -10.36 9.76 -16.95
C TRP A 240 -10.97 10.01 -15.56
N GLY A 241 -10.87 11.24 -15.05
CA GLY A 241 -11.51 11.63 -13.79
C GLY A 241 -13.03 11.40 -13.79
N MET A 242 -13.73 11.74 -14.88
CA MET A 242 -15.17 11.51 -15.02
C MET A 242 -15.52 10.01 -15.04
N VAL A 243 -14.78 9.21 -15.80
CA VAL A 243 -14.97 7.75 -15.87
C VAL A 243 -14.69 7.12 -14.50
N ASN A 244 -13.60 7.53 -13.84
CA ASN A 244 -13.29 7.10 -12.47
C ASN A 244 -14.45 7.43 -11.53
N LEU A 245 -15.02 8.64 -11.59
CA LEU A 245 -16.12 9.03 -10.72
C LEU A 245 -17.36 8.16 -10.93
N ALA A 246 -17.71 7.86 -12.18
CA ALA A 246 -18.83 6.96 -12.48
C ALA A 246 -18.62 5.56 -11.88
N LEU A 247 -17.41 5.01 -12.01
CA LEU A 247 -17.05 3.71 -11.42
C LEU A 247 -17.07 3.74 -9.88
N HIS A 248 -16.53 4.80 -9.27
CA HIS A 248 -16.52 4.97 -7.82
C HIS A 248 -17.93 5.16 -7.26
N ALA A 249 -18.79 5.93 -7.94
CA ALA A 249 -20.19 6.10 -7.54
C ALA A 249 -20.96 4.76 -7.62
N GLY A 250 -20.76 3.98 -8.69
CA GLY A 250 -21.32 2.64 -8.81
C GLY A 250 -20.86 1.71 -7.69
N TYR A 251 -19.56 1.75 -7.36
CA TYR A 251 -19.01 0.99 -6.25
C TYR A 251 -19.54 1.45 -4.88
N LEU A 252 -19.69 2.75 -4.64
CA LEU A 252 -20.26 3.30 -3.42
C LEU A 252 -21.69 2.77 -3.19
N PHE A 253 -22.51 2.79 -4.24
CA PHE A 253 -23.86 2.22 -4.20
C PHE A 253 -23.84 0.72 -3.87
N TYR A 254 -22.96 -0.05 -4.53
CA TYR A 254 -22.78 -1.47 -4.24
C TYR A 254 -22.32 -1.73 -2.80
N TRP A 255 -21.39 -0.91 -2.30
CA TRP A 255 -20.84 -0.99 -0.95
C TRP A 255 -21.90 -0.72 0.11
N PHE A 256 -22.73 0.30 -0.08
CA PHE A 256 -23.86 0.60 0.82
C PHE A 256 -24.87 -0.56 0.88
N LYS A 257 -25.15 -1.20 -0.25
CA LYS A 257 -26.09 -2.33 -0.32
C LYS A 257 -25.52 -3.61 0.29
N THR A 258 -24.23 -3.88 0.10
CA THR A 258 -23.65 -5.20 0.34
C THR A 258 -22.80 -5.27 1.61
N TYR A 259 -21.96 -4.27 1.86
CA TYR A 259 -20.91 -4.33 2.87
C TYR A 259 -21.21 -3.57 4.16
N ARG A 260 -22.07 -2.54 4.12
CA ARG A 260 -22.37 -1.71 5.29
C ARG A 260 -22.83 -2.49 6.54
N ASN A 261 -23.58 -3.58 6.36
CA ASN A 261 -24.24 -4.31 7.46
C ASN A 261 -23.86 -5.80 7.56
N LYS A 262 -22.91 -6.30 6.75
CA LYS A 262 -22.60 -7.73 6.69
C LYS A 262 -21.11 -7.99 6.88
N ASP A 263 -20.80 -8.84 7.86
CA ASP A 263 -19.47 -9.44 7.96
C ASP A 263 -19.28 -10.33 6.73
N HIS A 264 -18.21 -10.07 5.96
CA HIS A 264 -17.90 -10.79 4.74
C HIS A 264 -16.46 -11.29 4.79
N VAL A 265 -16.25 -12.51 4.31
CA VAL A 265 -14.93 -13.06 4.08
C VAL A 265 -14.59 -12.81 2.62
N LEU A 266 -13.48 -12.12 2.36
CA LEU A 266 -13.04 -11.91 1.00
C LEU A 266 -12.59 -13.23 0.38
N LYS A 267 -13.06 -13.47 -0.84
CA LYS A 267 -12.51 -14.53 -1.69
C LYS A 267 -11.01 -14.30 -1.87
N TYR A 268 -10.21 -15.35 -1.73
CA TYR A 268 -8.75 -15.27 -1.83
C TYR A 268 -8.09 -14.44 -0.72
N SER A 269 -8.63 -14.50 0.50
CA SER A 269 -7.96 -14.02 1.72
C SER A 269 -7.43 -15.18 2.55
N GLU A 270 -6.53 -14.92 3.49
CA GLU A 270 -6.05 -15.91 4.46
C GLU A 270 -7.22 -16.60 5.20
N LYS A 271 -8.27 -15.85 5.55
CA LYS A 271 -9.51 -16.42 6.14
C LYS A 271 -10.22 -17.38 5.19
N TYR A 272 -10.23 -17.09 3.90
CA TYR A 272 -10.83 -17.98 2.88
C TYR A 272 -10.05 -19.29 2.73
N TYR A 273 -8.73 -19.25 2.87
CA TYR A 273 -7.88 -20.45 2.80
C TYR A 273 -7.76 -21.20 4.13
N GLY A 274 -8.36 -20.71 5.23
CA GLY A 274 -8.33 -21.39 6.53
C GLY A 274 -6.97 -21.34 7.25
N PHE A 275 -6.04 -20.48 6.83
CA PHE A 275 -4.72 -20.40 7.49
C PHE A 275 -4.79 -19.88 8.95
N HIS A 276 -5.96 -19.39 9.36
CA HIS A 276 -6.20 -18.81 10.67
C HIS A 276 -6.24 -19.84 11.83
N GLU A 277 -6.46 -21.13 11.54
CA GLU A 277 -6.64 -22.18 12.57
C GLU A 277 -5.34 -22.93 12.93
N ALA A 278 -4.37 -23.00 12.01
CA ALA A 278 -3.16 -23.80 12.21
C ALA A 278 -2.22 -23.27 13.31
N THR A 279 -2.38 -22.03 13.77
CA THR A 279 -1.51 -21.39 14.78
C THR A 279 -2.18 -21.13 16.13
N ARG A 280 -3.49 -21.40 16.30
CA ARG A 280 -4.14 -21.31 17.62
C ARG A 280 -4.11 -22.60 18.43
N GLY A 281 -3.72 -23.73 17.85
CA GLY A 281 -3.68 -25.03 18.53
C GLY A 281 -2.63 -25.22 19.62
N THR A 282 -1.94 -24.17 20.09
CA THR A 282 -0.89 -24.31 21.13
C THR A 282 -0.88 -23.23 22.21
N ILE A 283 -1.86 -22.31 22.26
CA ILE A 283 -1.93 -21.31 23.35
C ILE A 283 -3.35 -21.24 23.91
N ASN A 284 -3.53 -21.93 25.04
CA ASN A 284 -4.61 -21.90 26.04
C ASN A 284 -5.95 -22.61 25.75
N ASP A 285 -6.02 -23.86 26.22
CA ASP A 285 -7.19 -24.43 26.94
C ASP A 285 -6.68 -25.05 28.26
N GLY A 286 -6.04 -24.22 29.10
CA GLY A 286 -5.39 -24.65 30.34
C GLY A 286 -5.77 -23.83 31.57
N SER A 287 -6.91 -23.15 31.54
CA SER A 287 -7.43 -22.44 32.70
C SER A 287 -8.95 -22.41 32.65
N ASP A 288 -9.56 -23.52 33.06
CA ASP A 288 -10.89 -23.54 33.70
C ASP A 288 -11.20 -24.96 34.20
N GLN A 289 -10.39 -25.45 35.13
CA GLN A 289 -10.78 -26.53 36.05
C GLN A 289 -10.08 -26.31 37.39
N THR A 290 -10.75 -25.56 38.28
CA THR A 290 -10.77 -25.77 39.75
C THR A 290 -11.58 -24.64 40.40
N ALA A 291 -12.83 -24.93 40.70
CA ALA A 291 -13.57 -24.44 41.86
C ALA A 291 -14.36 -25.63 42.42
#